data_AF-A0A4Q0PNB3-F1
#
_entry.id   AF-A0A4Q0PNB3-F1
#
_cell.length_a   1.000
_cell.length_b   1.000
_cell.length_c   1.000
_cell.angle_alpha   90.00
_cell.angle_beta   90.00
_cell.angle_gamma   90.00
#
_symmetry.space_group_name_H-M   'P 1'
#
loop_
_entity.id
_entity.type
_entity.pdbx_description
1 polymer ?
#
loop_
_entity_poly.entity_id
_entity_poly.type
_entity_poly.pdbx_seq_one_letter_code
_entity_poly.pdbx_strand_id
1 'polypeptide(L)'
;MGQEDQSYRIYTAKMEADKALNSLKGILQGINIDKKVNTAELQELDKWCEKHQNLIRKEPFKDFMHTIRMAIRGDENPEEAVQDMFWLCQKYEDDNVYFDALTADLQTLQGVCHGILADGEINTKEIKQLEIWLDNNQHLSNYYPYDELRTVLLKILKDGLVDDEEQILLKAYFKEFVKLNNTDLTKKINEETESVLVKGLCAYDPDINFDGTHFTLSGNFKRGTKKEVSNRIESLGGKIEKNVVLKTNYLIIGADANDCWAFACYGRKVEKALNLRKKGQELTIINELDFWDIADDLN
;
A
#
# COMPACT_ATOMS: atom_id res chain seq x y z
N MET A 1 9.69 -40.07 -15.15
CA MET A 1 9.46 -38.97 -16.11
C MET A 1 8.39 -38.00 -15.58
N GLY A 2 8.61 -37.35 -14.44
CA GLY A 2 7.55 -36.51 -13.84
C GLY A 2 8.02 -35.35 -12.95
N GLN A 3 9.31 -35.27 -12.60
CA GLN A 3 9.86 -34.16 -11.80
C GLN A 3 10.62 -33.12 -12.65
N GLU A 4 11.15 -33.51 -13.82
CA GLU A 4 11.87 -32.59 -14.73
C GLU A 4 10.92 -31.63 -15.48
N ASP A 5 9.69 -32.05 -15.82
CA ASP A 5 8.74 -31.23 -16.60
C ASP A 5 8.11 -30.09 -15.77
N GLN A 6 7.86 -30.31 -14.47
CA GLN A 6 7.37 -29.25 -13.57
C GLN A 6 8.44 -28.20 -13.26
N SER A 7 9.69 -28.63 -13.01
CA SER A 7 10.80 -27.72 -12.76
C SER A 7 11.17 -26.91 -14.01
N TYR A 8 11.09 -27.50 -15.21
CA TYR A 8 11.27 -26.78 -16.48
C TYR A 8 10.20 -25.71 -16.72
N ARG A 9 8.92 -26.00 -16.44
CA ARG A 9 7.82 -25.03 -16.57
C ARG A 9 7.94 -23.88 -15.58
N ILE A 10 8.34 -24.15 -14.34
CA ILE A 10 8.58 -23.11 -13.31
C ILE A 10 9.75 -22.20 -13.74
N TYR A 11 10.84 -22.79 -14.23
CA TYR A 11 12.01 -22.03 -14.71
C TYR A 11 11.67 -21.16 -15.92
N THR A 12 10.90 -21.70 -16.87
CA THR A 12 10.48 -20.98 -18.08
C THR A 12 9.54 -19.81 -17.72
N ALA A 13 8.61 -20.03 -16.79
CA ALA A 13 7.65 -19.03 -16.35
C ALA A 13 8.28 -17.88 -15.54
N LYS A 14 9.38 -18.14 -14.82
CA LYS A 14 10.20 -17.12 -14.15
C LYS A 14 11.00 -16.30 -15.18
N MET A 15 11.73 -16.97 -16.08
CA MET A 15 12.47 -16.30 -17.14
C MET A 15 11.59 -15.44 -18.06
N GLU A 16 10.36 -15.86 -18.31
CA GLU A 16 9.38 -15.11 -19.09
C GLU A 16 8.93 -13.82 -18.37
N ALA A 17 8.67 -13.90 -17.06
CA ALA A 17 8.35 -12.75 -16.24
C ALA A 17 9.52 -11.75 -16.15
N ASP A 18 10.74 -12.24 -15.91
CA ASP A 18 11.94 -11.39 -15.84
C ASP A 18 12.18 -10.67 -17.17
N LYS A 19 12.01 -11.37 -18.30
CA LYS A 19 12.12 -10.74 -19.63
C LYS A 19 11.04 -9.68 -19.86
N ALA A 20 9.81 -9.95 -19.44
CA ALA A 20 8.71 -9.00 -19.57
C ALA A 20 8.96 -7.74 -18.73
N LEU A 21 9.42 -7.91 -17.48
CA LEU A 21 9.75 -6.81 -16.57
C LEU A 21 10.91 -5.95 -17.11
N ASN A 22 12.01 -6.58 -17.53
CA ASN A 22 13.16 -5.87 -18.10
C ASN A 22 12.80 -5.11 -19.38
N SER A 23 11.96 -5.71 -20.22
CA SER A 23 11.42 -5.06 -21.41
C SER A 23 10.56 -3.85 -21.06
N LEU A 24 9.65 -3.99 -20.08
CA LEU A 24 8.81 -2.88 -19.61
C LEU A 24 9.66 -1.74 -19.06
N LYS A 25 10.65 -2.05 -18.20
CA LYS A 25 11.58 -1.05 -17.68
C LYS A 25 12.29 -0.31 -18.80
N GLY A 26 12.80 -1.03 -19.81
CA GLY A 26 13.48 -0.41 -20.94
C GLY A 26 12.58 0.56 -21.72
N ILE A 27 11.32 0.18 -21.94
CA ILE A 27 10.32 1.05 -22.58
C ILE A 27 10.08 2.30 -21.71
N LEU A 28 9.78 2.11 -20.43
CA LEU A 28 9.52 3.20 -19.48
C LEU A 28 10.73 4.14 -19.33
N GLN A 29 11.94 3.59 -19.30
CA GLN A 29 13.18 4.35 -19.27
C GLN A 29 13.32 5.23 -20.51
N GLY A 30 13.02 4.69 -21.69
CA GLY A 30 13.04 5.42 -22.95
C GLY A 30 12.05 6.58 -22.98
N ILE A 31 10.81 6.34 -22.55
CA ILE A 31 9.76 7.36 -22.45
C ILE A 31 10.15 8.47 -21.46
N ASN A 32 10.80 8.12 -20.35
CA ASN A 32 11.14 9.10 -19.31
C ASN A 32 12.33 10.01 -19.65
N ILE A 33 13.00 9.84 -20.80
CA ILE A 33 14.20 10.62 -21.18
C ILE A 33 13.87 12.10 -21.36
N ASP A 34 12.79 12.42 -22.09
CA ASP A 34 12.38 13.80 -22.36
C ASP A 34 11.36 14.33 -21.34
N LYS A 35 10.95 13.48 -20.39
CA LYS A 35 9.97 13.71 -19.34
C LYS A 35 8.58 14.08 -19.84
N LYS A 36 8.25 13.76 -21.10
CA LYS A 36 6.92 13.96 -21.67
C LYS A 36 6.39 12.60 -22.10
N VAL A 37 5.09 12.42 -21.98
CA VAL A 37 4.43 11.19 -22.43
C VAL A 37 3.43 11.54 -23.51
N ASN A 38 3.62 10.97 -24.70
CA ASN A 38 2.74 11.17 -25.84
C ASN A 38 1.87 9.93 -26.12
N THR A 39 0.87 10.09 -26.99
CA THR A 39 -0.07 9.02 -27.32
C THR A 39 0.59 7.81 -27.98
N ALA A 40 1.64 7.99 -28.76
CA ALA A 40 2.35 6.88 -29.40
C ALA A 40 3.12 6.04 -28.39
N GLU A 41 3.68 6.66 -27.35
CA GLU A 41 4.35 5.97 -26.24
C GLU A 41 3.36 5.17 -25.38
N LEU A 42 2.17 5.74 -25.10
CA LEU A 42 1.10 5.02 -24.42
C LEU A 42 0.58 3.83 -25.25
N GLN A 43 0.47 3.99 -26.57
CA GLN A 43 0.11 2.88 -27.46
C GLN A 43 1.16 1.77 -27.46
N GLU A 44 2.44 2.11 -27.31
CA GLU A 44 3.49 1.10 -27.21
C GLU A 44 3.43 0.33 -25.89
N LEU A 45 3.10 1.01 -24.79
CA LEU A 45 2.81 0.36 -23.50
C LEU A 45 1.56 -0.55 -23.59
N ASP A 46 0.52 -0.16 -24.32
CA ASP A 46 -0.67 -0.99 -24.53
C ASP A 46 -0.34 -2.27 -25.32
N LYS A 47 0.45 -2.17 -26.38
CA LYS A 47 0.95 -3.35 -27.12
C LYS A 47 1.80 -4.25 -26.22
N TRP A 48 2.60 -3.67 -25.32
CA TRP A 48 3.32 -4.45 -24.33
C TRP A 48 2.34 -5.21 -23.41
N CYS A 49 1.23 -4.59 -22.99
CA CYS A 49 0.18 -5.29 -22.26
C CYS A 49 -0.41 -6.44 -23.08
N GLU A 50 -0.83 -6.21 -24.33
CA GLU A 50 -1.40 -7.25 -25.20
C GLU A 50 -0.47 -8.45 -25.35
N LYS A 51 0.83 -8.20 -25.56
CA LYS A 51 1.85 -9.24 -25.73
C LYS A 51 2.04 -10.10 -24.48
N HIS A 52 1.85 -9.54 -23.29
CA HIS A 52 2.11 -10.21 -22.00
C HIS A 52 0.83 -10.48 -21.19
N GLN A 53 -0.35 -10.52 -21.84
CA GLN A 53 -1.65 -10.80 -21.21
C GLN A 53 -1.65 -12.06 -20.35
N ASN A 54 -0.87 -13.06 -20.72
CA ASN A 54 -0.71 -14.31 -19.97
C ASN A 54 -0.12 -14.11 -18.55
N LEU A 55 0.58 -13.00 -18.31
CA LEU A 55 1.18 -12.66 -17.01
C LEU A 55 0.24 -11.84 -16.11
N ILE A 56 -0.96 -11.44 -16.56
CA ILE A 56 -1.86 -10.56 -15.80
C ILE A 56 -2.26 -11.09 -14.42
N ARG A 57 -2.20 -12.40 -14.20
CA ARG A 57 -2.51 -13.05 -12.91
C ARG A 57 -1.31 -13.13 -11.97
N LYS A 58 -0.13 -12.70 -12.40
CA LYS A 58 1.09 -12.64 -11.60
C LYS A 58 1.31 -11.21 -11.14
N GLU A 59 1.66 -11.04 -9.88
CA GLU A 59 2.18 -9.77 -9.40
C GLU A 59 3.61 -9.57 -9.94
N PRO A 60 4.04 -8.33 -10.21
CA PRO A 60 3.28 -7.06 -10.25
C PRO A 60 2.56 -6.75 -11.58
N PHE A 61 2.47 -7.70 -12.51
CA PHE A 61 2.01 -7.44 -13.88
C PHE A 61 0.57 -6.94 -13.94
N LYS A 62 -0.28 -7.37 -13.00
CA LYS A 62 -1.65 -6.87 -12.86
C LYS A 62 -1.66 -5.35 -12.68
N ASP A 63 -0.87 -4.84 -11.74
CA ASP A 63 -0.80 -3.43 -11.39
C ASP A 63 -0.19 -2.58 -12.51
N PHE A 64 0.85 -3.08 -13.17
CA PHE A 64 1.42 -2.42 -14.35
C PHE A 64 0.38 -2.27 -15.47
N MET A 65 -0.31 -3.36 -15.82
CA MET A 65 -1.29 -3.35 -16.89
C MET A 65 -2.49 -2.47 -16.57
N HIS A 66 -2.93 -2.46 -15.32
CA HIS A 66 -4.02 -1.62 -14.88
C HIS A 66 -3.63 -0.13 -14.96
N THR A 67 -2.45 0.23 -14.43
CA THR A 67 -1.91 1.60 -14.48
C THR A 67 -1.78 2.11 -15.92
N ILE A 68 -1.26 1.29 -16.85
CA ILE A 68 -1.17 1.64 -18.28
C ILE A 68 -2.55 1.96 -18.86
N ARG A 69 -3.56 1.12 -18.58
CA ARG A 69 -4.92 1.31 -19.09
C ARG A 69 -5.58 2.57 -18.51
N MET A 70 -5.33 2.91 -17.25
CA MET A 70 -5.81 4.15 -16.65
C MET A 70 -5.20 5.39 -17.30
N ALA A 71 -3.88 5.37 -17.54
CA ALA A 71 -3.18 6.44 -18.24
C ALA A 71 -3.72 6.63 -19.67
N ILE A 72 -4.04 5.54 -20.38
CA ILE A 72 -4.64 5.59 -21.73
C ILE A 72 -6.06 6.17 -21.70
N ARG A 73 -6.88 5.79 -20.72
CA ARG A 73 -8.26 6.30 -20.55
C ARG A 73 -8.30 7.77 -20.16
N GLY A 74 -7.19 8.31 -19.64
CA GLY A 74 -7.10 9.68 -19.13
C GLY A 74 -7.57 9.81 -17.68
N ASP A 75 -7.76 8.69 -16.98
CA ASP A 75 -8.12 8.64 -15.56
C ASP A 75 -6.91 8.96 -14.66
N GLU A 76 -5.70 8.86 -15.21
CA GLU A 76 -4.44 9.18 -14.54
C GLU A 76 -3.53 10.03 -15.43
N ASN A 77 -2.69 10.88 -14.82
CA ASN A 77 -1.69 11.64 -15.56
C ASN A 77 -0.63 10.68 -16.15
N PRO A 78 -0.43 10.66 -17.48
CA PRO A 78 0.49 9.71 -18.12
C PRO A 78 1.94 9.80 -17.65
N GLU A 79 2.43 11.01 -17.36
CA GLU A 79 3.81 11.23 -16.91
C GLU A 79 4.03 10.70 -15.49
N GLU A 80 3.04 10.87 -14.60
CA GLU A 80 3.07 10.28 -13.27
C GLU A 80 3.03 8.75 -13.34
N ALA A 81 2.10 8.20 -14.12
CA ALA A 81 1.96 6.77 -14.31
C ALA A 81 3.26 6.12 -14.82
N VAL A 82 3.88 6.69 -15.85
CA VAL A 82 5.16 6.18 -16.39
C VAL A 82 6.25 6.20 -15.33
N GLN A 83 6.36 7.27 -14.56
CA GLN A 83 7.39 7.35 -13.54
C GLN A 83 7.11 6.45 -12.32
N ASP A 84 5.83 6.25 -11.94
CA ASP A 84 5.44 5.32 -10.87
C ASP A 84 5.77 3.89 -11.26
N MET A 85 5.41 3.50 -12.48
CA MET A 85 5.75 2.18 -13.01
C MET A 85 7.26 1.99 -13.15
N PHE A 86 8.00 3.01 -13.61
CA PHE A 86 9.45 2.91 -13.75
C PHE A 86 10.13 2.70 -12.41
N TRP A 87 9.73 3.46 -11.40
CA TRP A 87 10.22 3.30 -10.02
C TRP A 87 9.88 1.92 -9.46
N LEU A 88 8.66 1.45 -9.72
CA LEU A 88 8.24 0.13 -9.30
C LEU A 88 9.10 -0.96 -9.98
N CYS A 89 9.33 -0.87 -11.29
CA CYS A 89 10.24 -1.78 -12.01
C CYS A 89 11.66 -1.79 -11.42
N GLN A 90 12.20 -0.64 -11.02
CA GLN A 90 13.53 -0.57 -10.40
C GLN A 90 13.58 -1.34 -9.07
N LYS A 91 12.55 -1.20 -8.23
CA LYS A 91 12.43 -1.99 -7.00
C LYS A 91 12.39 -3.49 -7.26
N TYR A 92 11.70 -3.93 -8.31
CA TYR A 92 11.61 -5.36 -8.64
C TYR A 92 12.93 -5.96 -9.16
N GLU A 93 13.79 -5.17 -9.80
CA GLU A 93 15.01 -5.67 -10.44
C GLU A 93 16.19 -5.78 -9.48
N ASP A 94 16.29 -4.88 -8.50
CA ASP A 94 17.27 -5.01 -7.41
C ASP A 94 16.99 -6.25 -6.55
N ASP A 95 15.73 -6.72 -6.53
CA ASP A 95 15.22 -7.72 -5.58
C ASP A 95 14.68 -9.01 -6.24
N ASN A 96 14.99 -9.39 -7.47
CA ASN A 96 14.25 -10.49 -8.16
C ASN A 96 14.41 -11.94 -7.59
N VAL A 97 15.32 -12.14 -6.64
CA VAL A 97 15.37 -13.34 -5.75
C VAL A 97 14.78 -13.01 -4.36
N TYR A 98 14.88 -11.74 -4.00
CA TYR A 98 14.46 -11.17 -2.74
C TYR A 98 12.95 -10.93 -2.69
N PHE A 99 12.24 -10.68 -3.80
CA PHE A 99 10.82 -10.34 -3.83
C PHE A 99 9.92 -11.53 -3.51
N ASP A 100 10.27 -12.73 -3.99
CA ASP A 100 9.59 -13.97 -3.57
C ASP A 100 9.78 -14.18 -2.06
N ALA A 101 10.99 -13.93 -1.55
CA ALA A 101 11.30 -14.00 -0.12
C ALA A 101 10.62 -12.89 0.69
N LEU A 102 10.54 -11.66 0.16
CA LEU A 102 9.97 -10.47 0.80
C LEU A 102 8.45 -10.58 0.86
N THR A 103 7.82 -11.08 -0.22
CA THR A 103 6.41 -11.45 -0.24
C THR A 103 6.14 -12.58 0.75
N ALA A 104 6.98 -13.61 0.79
CA ALA A 104 6.85 -14.71 1.75
C ALA A 104 7.05 -14.24 3.21
N ASP A 105 7.95 -13.30 3.46
CA ASP A 105 8.23 -12.74 4.78
C ASP A 105 7.11 -11.79 5.22
N LEU A 106 6.52 -11.00 4.31
CA LEU A 106 5.30 -10.24 4.60
C LEU A 106 4.09 -11.17 4.87
N GLN A 107 3.98 -12.29 4.13
CA GLN A 107 2.94 -13.29 4.39
C GLN A 107 3.17 -13.97 5.74
N THR A 108 4.44 -14.17 6.10
CA THR A 108 4.84 -14.69 7.40
C THR A 108 4.48 -13.69 8.49
N LEU A 109 4.73 -12.39 8.30
CA LEU A 109 4.29 -11.33 9.21
C LEU A 109 2.78 -11.35 9.41
N GLN A 110 2.00 -11.48 8.32
CA GLN A 110 0.56 -11.62 8.40
C GLN A 110 0.16 -12.88 9.18
N GLY A 111 0.85 -14.00 8.96
CA GLY A 111 0.66 -15.24 9.70
C GLY A 111 0.99 -15.12 11.19
N VAL A 112 2.05 -14.37 11.53
CA VAL A 112 2.43 -14.06 12.91
C VAL A 112 1.34 -13.23 13.58
N CYS A 113 0.87 -12.15 12.94
CA CYS A 113 -0.24 -11.34 13.45
C CYS A 113 -1.53 -12.15 13.59
N HIS A 114 -1.82 -13.03 12.64
CA HIS A 114 -2.96 -13.95 12.71
C HIS A 114 -2.84 -14.91 13.91
N GLY A 115 -1.65 -15.47 14.13
CA GLY A 115 -1.38 -16.37 15.26
C GLY A 115 -1.56 -15.68 16.61
N ILE A 116 -1.09 -14.43 16.74
CA ILE A 116 -1.25 -13.63 17.97
C ILE A 116 -2.72 -13.26 18.19
N LEU A 117 -3.48 -12.98 17.13
CA LEU A 117 -4.89 -12.60 17.25
C LEU A 117 -5.83 -13.81 17.43
N ALA A 118 -5.35 -15.04 17.28
CA ALA A 118 -6.18 -16.23 17.12
C ALA A 118 -7.02 -16.58 18.36
N ASP A 119 -6.55 -16.28 19.56
CA ASP A 119 -7.26 -16.48 20.83
C ASP A 119 -7.95 -15.21 21.34
N GLY A 120 -7.70 -14.06 20.69
CA GLY A 120 -8.27 -12.77 21.04
C GLY A 120 -7.64 -12.12 22.28
N GLU A 121 -6.51 -12.63 22.79
CA GLU A 121 -5.78 -12.04 23.93
C GLU A 121 -4.33 -11.76 23.52
N ILE A 122 -3.91 -10.50 23.57
CA ILE A 122 -2.53 -10.12 23.22
C ILE A 122 -1.75 -9.90 24.50
N ASN A 123 -0.69 -10.68 24.73
CA ASN A 123 0.12 -10.57 25.93
C ASN A 123 1.52 -9.99 25.68
N THR A 124 2.17 -9.53 26.74
CA THR A 124 3.52 -8.92 26.67
C THR A 124 4.57 -9.85 26.07
N LYS A 125 4.43 -11.17 26.18
CA LYS A 125 5.39 -12.12 25.60
C LYS A 125 5.26 -12.14 24.08
N GLU A 126 4.05 -12.17 23.55
CA GLU A 126 3.80 -12.10 22.10
C GLU A 126 4.31 -10.81 21.49
N ILE A 127 4.06 -9.68 22.15
CA ILE A 127 4.50 -8.37 21.69
C ILE A 127 6.03 -8.29 21.64
N LYS A 128 6.72 -8.80 22.66
CA LYS A 128 8.19 -8.88 22.66
C LYS A 128 8.72 -9.84 21.58
N GLN A 129 8.05 -10.96 21.33
CA GLN A 129 8.44 -11.86 20.25
C GLN A 129 8.20 -11.26 18.87
N LEU A 130 7.11 -10.49 18.71
CA LEU A 130 6.84 -9.74 17.50
C LEU A 130 7.88 -8.65 17.27
N GLU A 131 8.31 -7.92 18.31
CA GLU A 131 9.42 -6.95 18.22
C GLU A 131 10.71 -7.63 17.74
N ILE A 132 11.10 -8.76 18.34
CA ILE A 132 12.28 -9.54 17.92
C ILE A 132 12.12 -9.99 16.46
N TRP A 133 10.93 -10.44 16.07
CA TRP A 133 10.66 -10.84 14.70
C TRP A 133 10.83 -9.66 13.75
N LEU A 134 10.29 -8.47 14.07
CA LEU A 134 10.46 -7.29 13.23
C LEU A 134 11.93 -6.86 13.15
N ASP A 135 12.68 -6.93 14.23
CA ASP A 135 14.11 -6.59 14.25
C ASP A 135 14.96 -7.57 13.43
N ASN A 136 14.58 -8.84 13.35
CA ASN A 136 15.23 -9.83 12.49
C ASN A 136 14.85 -9.68 11.02
N ASN A 137 13.74 -9.00 10.72
CA ASN A 137 13.20 -8.81 9.37
C ASN A 137 13.23 -7.34 8.93
N GLN A 138 14.29 -6.61 9.28
CA GLN A 138 14.46 -5.19 8.94
C GLN A 138 14.47 -4.89 7.44
N HIS A 139 14.73 -5.88 6.59
CA HIS A 139 14.64 -5.75 5.14
C HIS A 139 13.22 -5.46 4.64
N LEU A 140 12.20 -5.71 5.47
CA LEU A 140 10.81 -5.33 5.21
C LEU A 140 10.52 -3.84 5.47
N SER A 141 11.53 -3.06 5.87
CA SER A 141 11.38 -1.61 6.04
C SER A 141 10.93 -0.95 4.74
N ASN A 142 10.01 0.02 4.81
CA ASN A 142 9.34 0.64 3.66
C ASN A 142 8.33 -0.27 2.95
N TYR A 143 7.82 -1.30 3.63
CA TYR A 143 6.68 -2.09 3.18
C TYR A 143 5.57 -2.08 4.22
N TYR A 144 4.31 -2.01 3.76
CA TYR A 144 3.15 -2.22 4.60
C TYR A 144 2.93 -3.73 4.82
N PRO A 145 2.54 -4.19 6.02
CA PRO A 145 2.27 -3.44 7.25
C PRO A 145 3.48 -3.27 8.18
N TYR A 146 4.69 -3.67 7.76
CA TYR A 146 5.88 -3.74 8.62
C TYR A 146 6.20 -2.42 9.34
N ASP A 147 6.32 -1.31 8.60
CA ASP A 147 6.72 -0.02 9.18
C ASP A 147 5.74 0.49 10.24
N GLU A 148 4.47 0.18 10.06
CA GLU A 148 3.40 0.62 10.93
C GLU A 148 3.32 -0.22 12.18
N LEU A 149 3.41 -1.54 12.03
CA LEU A 149 3.55 -2.44 13.17
C LEU A 149 4.73 -2.04 14.04
N ARG A 150 5.86 -1.71 13.41
CA ARG A 150 7.03 -1.25 14.14
C ARG A 150 6.78 0.05 14.88
N THR A 151 6.07 1.00 14.26
CA THR A 151 5.71 2.28 14.89
C THR A 151 4.76 2.10 16.07
N VAL A 152 3.76 1.22 15.94
CA VAL A 152 2.80 0.90 17.01
C VAL A 152 3.54 0.21 18.18
N LEU A 153 4.37 -0.79 17.89
CA LEU A 153 5.12 -1.50 18.93
C LEU A 153 6.10 -0.62 19.68
N LEU A 154 6.80 0.31 19.01
CA LEU A 154 7.71 1.25 19.67
C LEU A 154 7.00 2.17 20.66
N LYS A 155 5.71 2.50 20.42
CA LYS A 155 4.90 3.27 21.36
C LYS A 155 4.55 2.45 22.59
N ILE A 156 4.11 1.21 22.37
CA ILE A 156 3.64 0.28 23.41
C ILE A 156 4.79 -0.22 24.29
N LEU A 157 5.96 -0.46 23.71
CA LEU A 157 7.11 -0.98 24.46
C LEU A 157 7.90 0.10 25.18
N LYS A 158 7.45 1.36 25.15
CA LYS A 158 8.15 2.50 25.73
C LYS A 158 8.18 2.44 27.27
N ASP A 159 7.13 1.96 27.90
CA ASP A 159 7.03 1.78 29.36
C ASP A 159 7.30 0.32 29.81
N GLY A 160 7.32 -0.61 28.86
CA GLY A 160 7.70 -2.01 29.05
C GLY A 160 6.58 -2.92 29.56
N LEU A 161 5.34 -2.43 29.69
CA LEU A 161 4.16 -3.17 30.12
C LEU A 161 3.03 -2.91 29.14
N VAL A 162 2.32 -3.96 28.75
CA VAL A 162 1.23 -3.84 27.79
C VAL A 162 -0.07 -3.70 28.56
N ASP A 163 -0.65 -2.51 28.55
CA ASP A 163 -1.92 -2.24 29.21
C ASP A 163 -3.14 -2.61 28.35
N ASP A 164 -4.34 -2.49 28.91
CA ASP A 164 -5.58 -2.84 28.23
C ASP A 164 -5.86 -1.92 27.03
N GLU A 165 -5.48 -0.64 27.09
CA GLU A 165 -5.66 0.31 25.98
C GLU A 165 -4.74 -0.04 24.80
N GLU A 166 -3.49 -0.40 25.10
CA GLU A 166 -2.49 -0.82 24.12
C GLU A 166 -2.82 -2.17 23.48
N GLN A 167 -3.39 -3.10 24.24
CA GLN A 167 -3.91 -4.35 23.68
C GLN A 167 -5.04 -4.09 22.69
N ILE A 168 -5.99 -3.22 23.04
CA ILE A 168 -7.09 -2.88 22.14
C ILE A 168 -6.53 -2.15 20.89
N LEU A 169 -5.53 -1.28 21.03
CA LEU A 169 -4.86 -0.64 19.90
C LEU A 169 -4.20 -1.64 18.95
N LEU A 170 -3.48 -2.64 19.48
CA LEU A 170 -2.88 -3.69 18.66
C LEU A 170 -3.91 -4.58 17.98
N LYS A 171 -4.99 -4.96 18.68
CA LYS A 171 -6.11 -5.70 18.09
C LYS A 171 -6.74 -4.93 16.94
N ALA A 172 -6.97 -3.63 17.16
CA ALA A 172 -7.53 -2.72 16.18
C ALA A 172 -6.60 -2.54 14.97
N TYR A 173 -5.29 -2.61 15.16
CA TYR A 173 -4.34 -2.60 14.06
C TYR A 173 -4.30 -3.93 13.30
N PHE A 174 -4.26 -5.08 14.01
CA PHE A 174 -4.18 -6.40 13.37
C PHE A 174 -5.42 -6.74 12.54
N LYS A 175 -6.63 -6.32 12.97
CA LYS A 175 -7.86 -6.57 12.21
C LYS A 175 -7.85 -5.95 10.80
N GLU A 176 -7.04 -4.91 10.57
CA GLU A 176 -6.97 -4.22 9.26
C GLU A 176 -6.40 -5.10 8.14
N PHE A 177 -5.59 -6.10 8.49
CA PHE A 177 -4.94 -6.97 7.49
C PHE A 177 -4.99 -8.46 7.84
N VAL A 178 -5.61 -8.84 8.96
CA VAL A 178 -5.86 -10.23 9.35
C VAL A 178 -7.35 -10.57 9.18
N LYS A 179 -7.66 -11.52 8.29
CA LYS A 179 -8.99 -12.12 8.21
C LYS A 179 -9.04 -13.38 9.09
N LEU A 180 -9.76 -13.31 10.20
CA LEU A 180 -9.98 -14.45 11.09
C LEU A 180 -11.09 -15.35 10.54
N ASN A 181 -10.93 -16.66 10.69
CA ASN A 181 -11.94 -17.63 10.24
C ASN A 181 -13.08 -17.81 11.26
N ASN A 182 -12.91 -17.33 12.49
CA ASN A 182 -13.91 -17.42 13.55
C ASN A 182 -14.80 -16.17 13.55
N THR A 183 -16.05 -16.33 13.11
CA THR A 183 -17.02 -15.23 12.99
C THR A 183 -17.41 -14.60 14.32
N ASP A 184 -17.45 -15.39 15.41
CA ASP A 184 -17.84 -14.89 16.73
C ASP A 184 -16.71 -14.07 17.37
N LEU A 185 -15.47 -14.56 17.24
CA LEU A 185 -14.28 -13.84 17.69
C LEU A 185 -14.09 -12.54 16.87
N THR A 186 -14.34 -12.57 15.56
CA THR A 186 -14.28 -11.39 14.71
C THR A 186 -15.27 -10.30 15.16
N LYS A 187 -16.51 -10.68 15.49
CA LYS A 187 -17.51 -9.74 16.02
C LYS A 187 -17.07 -9.14 17.35
N LYS A 188 -16.59 -9.99 18.27
CA LYS A 188 -16.09 -9.55 19.57
C LYS A 188 -14.95 -8.54 19.43
N ILE A 189 -13.97 -8.81 18.57
CA ILE A 189 -12.85 -7.89 18.32
C ILE A 189 -13.35 -6.58 17.70
N ASN A 190 -14.32 -6.63 16.78
CA ASN A 190 -14.89 -5.42 16.19
C ASN A 190 -15.59 -4.54 17.24
N GLU A 191 -16.37 -5.15 18.15
CA GLU A 191 -17.03 -4.46 19.26
C GLU A 191 -16.01 -3.88 20.26
N GLU A 192 -14.96 -4.64 20.61
CA GLU A 192 -13.90 -4.20 21.53
C GLU A 192 -13.07 -3.03 20.97
N THR A 193 -12.93 -2.96 19.64
CA THR A 193 -12.08 -1.97 18.95
C THR A 193 -12.86 -0.82 18.32
N GLU A 194 -14.18 -0.78 18.50
CA GLU A 194 -15.07 0.23 17.90
C GLU A 194 -14.71 1.66 18.33
N SER A 195 -14.29 1.83 19.60
CA SER A 195 -13.91 3.13 20.16
C SER A 195 -12.45 3.52 19.93
N VAL A 196 -11.64 2.66 19.31
CA VAL A 196 -10.20 2.89 19.17
C VAL A 196 -9.86 3.50 17.82
N LEU A 197 -9.45 4.77 17.88
CA LEU A 197 -8.91 5.53 16.76
C LEU A 197 -7.47 5.06 16.49
N VAL A 198 -7.31 4.02 15.67
CA VAL A 198 -5.98 3.58 15.23
C VAL A 198 -5.35 4.70 14.41
N LYS A 199 -4.46 5.49 15.01
CA LYS A 199 -3.61 6.47 14.30
C LYS A 199 -2.39 5.76 13.70
N GLY A 200 -2.62 4.75 12.88
CA GLY A 200 -1.61 3.97 12.15
C GLY A 200 -1.82 4.18 10.66
N LEU A 201 -1.03 5.07 10.07
CA LEU A 201 -1.05 5.53 8.68
C LEU A 201 -2.38 6.10 8.23
N CYS A 202 -3.43 5.30 8.18
CA CYS A 202 -4.82 5.74 8.06
C CYS A 202 -5.30 6.05 9.47
N ALA A 203 -5.70 7.29 9.74
CA ALA A 203 -6.52 7.51 10.93
C ALA A 203 -7.80 6.69 10.72
N TYR A 204 -8.17 5.84 11.67
CA TYR A 204 -9.57 5.47 11.82
C TYR A 204 -10.28 6.71 12.37
N ASP A 205 -11.26 7.24 11.62
CA ASP A 205 -11.98 8.51 11.88
C ASP A 205 -11.07 9.76 12.05
N PRO A 206 -10.36 10.20 10.99
CA PRO A 206 -9.62 11.45 11.03
C PRO A 206 -10.57 12.64 11.16
N ASP A 207 -10.33 13.52 12.13
CA ASP A 207 -10.91 14.85 12.08
C ASP A 207 -10.22 15.63 10.93
N ILE A 208 -10.84 15.61 9.75
CA ILE A 208 -10.31 16.26 8.55
C ILE A 208 -10.72 17.73 8.60
N ASN A 209 -9.76 18.62 8.85
CA ASN A 209 -9.97 20.02 8.59
C ASN A 209 -9.78 20.28 7.09
N PHE A 210 -10.86 20.62 6.40
CA PHE A 210 -10.81 20.93 4.97
C PHE A 210 -10.43 22.39 4.70
N ASP A 211 -10.78 23.34 5.56
CA ASP A 211 -10.67 24.76 5.24
C ASP A 211 -9.20 25.20 5.13
N GLY A 212 -8.79 25.56 3.91
CA GLY A 212 -7.46 26.09 3.62
C GLY A 212 -6.32 25.07 3.71
N THR A 213 -6.60 23.79 3.98
CA THR A 213 -5.59 22.73 4.11
C THR A 213 -5.25 22.12 2.75
N HIS A 214 -4.07 21.52 2.65
CA HIS A 214 -3.54 20.96 1.41
C HIS A 214 -3.61 19.43 1.39
N PHE A 215 -4.25 18.90 0.35
CA PHE A 215 -4.44 17.48 0.10
C PHE A 215 -3.61 17.01 -1.08
N THR A 216 -3.20 15.75 -1.07
CA THR A 216 -2.60 15.06 -2.21
C THR A 216 -3.27 13.71 -2.37
N LEU A 217 -3.50 13.28 -3.61
CA LEU A 217 -4.11 11.96 -3.91
C LEU A 217 -3.04 10.99 -4.43
N SER A 218 -3.12 9.73 -4.00
CA SER A 218 -2.23 8.65 -4.42
C SER A 218 -2.98 7.34 -4.60
N GLY A 219 -2.54 6.49 -5.53
CA GLY A 219 -3.18 5.19 -5.80
C GLY A 219 -4.49 5.31 -6.58
N ASN A 220 -5.16 4.17 -6.74
CA ASN A 220 -6.36 4.03 -7.57
C ASN A 220 -7.60 4.03 -6.68
N PHE A 221 -8.58 4.85 -7.04
CA PHE A 221 -9.78 5.09 -6.26
C PHE A 221 -10.95 4.27 -6.82
N LYS A 222 -11.71 3.64 -5.93
CA LYS A 222 -12.75 2.66 -6.26
C LYS A 222 -14.17 3.22 -6.13
N ARG A 223 -14.41 4.06 -5.12
CA ARG A 223 -15.73 4.68 -4.85
C ARG A 223 -15.97 5.92 -5.73
N GLY A 224 -14.90 6.57 -6.18
CA GLY A 224 -14.97 7.65 -7.16
C GLY A 224 -13.67 7.82 -7.94
N THR A 225 -13.71 8.55 -9.04
CA THR A 225 -12.51 8.97 -9.77
C THR A 225 -11.68 9.93 -8.93
N LYS A 226 -10.36 10.00 -9.17
CA LYS A 226 -9.48 11.03 -8.56
C LYS A 226 -10.06 12.44 -8.72
N LYS A 227 -10.74 12.69 -9.84
CA LYS A 227 -11.41 13.96 -10.14
C LYS A 227 -12.60 14.23 -9.23
N GLU A 228 -13.44 13.24 -8.98
CA GLU A 228 -14.58 13.36 -8.06
C GLU A 228 -14.12 13.60 -6.63
N VAL A 229 -13.10 12.86 -6.18
CA VAL A 229 -12.46 13.05 -4.86
C VAL A 229 -11.89 14.47 -4.75
N SER A 230 -11.18 14.93 -5.79
CA SER A 230 -10.61 16.28 -5.85
C SER A 230 -11.70 17.36 -5.75
N ASN A 231 -12.77 17.22 -6.54
CA ASN A 231 -13.89 18.15 -6.52
C ASN A 231 -14.57 18.20 -5.15
N ARG A 232 -14.72 17.05 -4.48
CA ARG A 232 -15.33 17.00 -3.14
C ARG A 232 -14.46 17.73 -2.12
N ILE A 233 -13.15 17.49 -2.11
CA ILE A 233 -12.20 18.19 -1.25
C ILE A 233 -12.25 19.71 -1.48
N GLU A 234 -12.23 20.15 -2.74
CA GLU A 234 -12.29 21.57 -3.09
C GLU A 234 -13.63 22.20 -2.68
N SER A 235 -14.74 21.47 -2.80
CA SER A 235 -16.07 21.95 -2.36
C SER A 235 -16.16 22.17 -0.85
N LEU A 236 -15.34 21.46 -0.07
CA LEU A 236 -15.25 21.59 1.39
C LEU A 236 -14.19 22.62 1.83
N GLY A 237 -13.54 23.33 0.89
CA GLY A 237 -12.55 24.39 1.18
C GLY A 237 -11.08 23.95 1.14
N GLY A 238 -10.83 22.68 0.82
CA GLY A 238 -9.48 22.11 0.69
C GLY A 238 -8.79 22.49 -0.62
N LYS A 239 -7.46 22.36 -0.66
CA LYS A 239 -6.64 22.61 -1.84
C LYS A 239 -5.93 21.36 -2.29
N ILE A 240 -6.07 21.00 -3.57
CA ILE A 240 -5.40 19.83 -4.15
C ILE A 240 -4.00 20.20 -4.64
N GLU A 241 -3.01 19.42 -4.21
CA GLU A 241 -1.64 19.45 -4.72
C GLU A 241 -1.35 18.19 -5.53
N LYS A 242 -0.70 18.38 -6.69
CA LYS A 242 -0.31 17.27 -7.57
C LYS A 242 0.68 16.30 -6.90
N ASN A 243 1.57 16.83 -6.07
CA ASN A 243 2.64 16.07 -5.41
C ASN A 243 2.65 16.35 -3.92
N VAL A 244 3.14 15.38 -3.14
CA VAL A 244 3.39 15.58 -1.71
C VAL A 244 4.48 16.65 -1.54
N VAL A 245 4.16 17.72 -0.83
CA VAL A 245 5.02 18.89 -0.58
C VAL A 245 5.04 19.24 0.91
N LEU A 246 5.91 20.18 1.31
CA LEU A 246 6.07 20.57 2.72
C LEU A 246 4.79 21.17 3.35
N LYS A 247 3.90 21.71 2.52
CA LYS A 247 2.61 22.24 2.95
C LYS A 247 1.49 21.20 2.96
N THR A 248 1.72 19.98 2.43
CA THR A 248 0.71 18.93 2.39
C THR A 248 0.33 18.52 3.81
N ASN A 249 -0.94 18.66 4.15
CA ASN A 249 -1.52 18.25 5.43
C ASN A 249 -2.05 16.82 5.34
N TYR A 250 -2.66 16.45 4.20
CA TYR A 250 -3.35 15.18 4.05
C TYR A 250 -2.95 14.47 2.74
N LEU A 251 -2.69 13.17 2.80
CA LEU A 251 -2.49 12.31 1.64
C LEU A 251 -3.58 11.24 1.62
N ILE A 252 -4.49 11.32 0.65
CA ILE A 252 -5.55 10.32 0.47
C ILE A 252 -5.04 9.20 -0.42
N ILE A 253 -5.20 7.96 0.04
CA ILE A 253 -4.81 6.74 -0.69
C ILE A 253 -6.06 6.02 -1.18
N GLY A 254 -6.15 5.82 -2.50
CA GLY A 254 -7.23 5.07 -3.15
C GLY A 254 -7.21 3.58 -2.79
N ALA A 255 -8.40 2.96 -2.70
CA ALA A 255 -8.60 1.60 -2.18
C ALA A 255 -8.60 0.47 -3.25
N ASP A 256 -8.19 0.71 -4.50
CA ASP A 256 -8.33 -0.30 -5.58
C ASP A 256 -7.22 -1.38 -5.63
N ALA A 257 -6.34 -1.45 -4.64
CA ALA A 257 -5.32 -2.49 -4.55
C ALA A 257 -5.78 -3.69 -3.72
N ASN A 258 -6.82 -4.40 -4.19
CA ASN A 258 -7.24 -5.73 -3.70
C ASN A 258 -7.63 -5.77 -2.20
N ASP A 259 -8.34 -6.83 -1.78
CA ASP A 259 -8.64 -7.09 -0.36
C ASP A 259 -7.39 -7.42 0.50
N CYS A 260 -6.19 -7.16 -0.02
CA CYS A 260 -4.90 -7.44 0.58
C CYS A 260 -4.00 -6.19 0.47
N TRP A 261 -4.26 -5.20 1.31
CA TRP A 261 -3.30 -4.12 1.60
C TRP A 261 -1.94 -4.66 2.09
N ALA A 262 -1.92 -5.88 2.64
CA ALA A 262 -0.79 -6.52 3.31
C ALA A 262 0.52 -6.66 2.48
N PHE A 263 0.50 -6.37 1.17
CA PHE A 263 1.65 -6.56 0.27
C PHE A 263 1.92 -5.40 -0.69
N ALA A 264 1.20 -4.29 -0.58
CA ALA A 264 1.39 -3.17 -1.49
C ALA A 264 2.74 -2.46 -1.21
N CYS A 265 3.60 -2.38 -2.21
CA CYS A 265 4.72 -1.45 -2.20
C CYS A 265 4.15 -0.04 -1.95
N TYR A 266 4.64 0.68 -0.94
CA TYR A 266 4.28 2.09 -0.77
C TYR A 266 4.70 2.85 -2.04
N GLY A 267 3.74 3.37 -2.80
CA GLY A 267 4.04 4.15 -4.01
C GLY A 267 4.90 5.37 -3.69
N ARG A 268 5.57 5.95 -4.71
CA ARG A 268 6.51 7.08 -4.54
C ARG A 268 5.99 8.23 -3.67
N LYS A 269 4.69 8.55 -3.78
CA LYS A 269 4.04 9.62 -2.99
C LYS A 269 3.91 9.24 -1.51
N VAL A 270 3.63 7.98 -1.19
CA VAL A 270 3.54 7.48 0.18
C VAL A 270 4.93 7.46 0.83
N GLU A 271 5.96 6.96 0.14
CA GLU A 271 7.34 7.03 0.66
C GLU A 271 7.78 8.47 0.90
N LYS A 272 7.44 9.39 -0.01
CA LYS A 272 7.73 10.82 0.18
C LYS A 272 7.04 11.39 1.41
N ALA A 273 5.76 11.04 1.63
CA ALA A 273 5.01 11.46 2.81
C ALA A 273 5.60 10.89 4.11
N LEU A 274 5.99 9.61 4.14
CA LEU A 274 6.67 8.98 5.26
C LEU A 274 8.00 9.67 5.58
N ASN A 275 8.79 9.98 4.55
CA ASN A 275 10.06 10.70 4.73
C ASN A 275 9.87 12.12 5.28
N LEU A 276 8.77 12.80 4.94
CA LEU A 276 8.44 14.10 5.51
C LEU A 276 7.99 13.99 6.97
N ARG A 277 7.20 12.97 7.31
CA ARG A 277 6.86 12.65 8.72
C ARG A 277 8.10 12.38 9.57
N LYS A 278 9.06 11.60 9.06
CA LYS A 278 10.35 11.36 9.74
C LYS A 278 11.14 12.65 10.00
N LYS A 279 10.93 13.68 9.18
CA LYS A 279 11.51 15.03 9.36
C LYS A 279 10.69 15.94 10.27
N GLY A 280 9.64 15.43 10.91
CA GLY A 280 8.80 16.14 11.86
C GLY A 280 7.61 16.88 11.25
N GLN A 281 7.28 16.66 9.97
CA GLN A 281 6.08 17.25 9.36
C GLN A 281 4.84 16.50 9.85
N GLU A 282 3.85 17.24 10.35
CA GLU A 282 2.51 16.74 10.61
C GLU A 282 1.75 16.59 9.29
N LEU A 283 1.75 15.37 8.77
CA LEU A 283 1.00 14.96 7.58
C LEU A 283 0.17 13.74 7.96
N THR A 284 -1.12 13.73 7.64
CA THR A 284 -2.02 12.59 7.88
C THR A 284 -2.24 11.84 6.57
N ILE A 285 -2.17 10.51 6.60
CA ILE A 285 -2.47 9.65 5.47
C ILE A 285 -3.88 9.11 5.75
N ILE A 286 -4.73 9.04 4.74
CA ILE A 286 -6.16 8.72 4.92
C ILE A 286 -6.57 7.74 3.82
N ASN A 287 -7.32 6.70 4.17
CA ASN A 287 -7.87 5.78 3.19
C ASN A 287 -9.05 6.43 2.44
N GLU A 288 -9.28 6.04 1.20
CA GLU A 288 -10.47 6.43 0.45
C GLU A 288 -11.78 6.18 1.21
N LEU A 289 -11.92 5.05 1.91
CA LEU A 289 -13.12 4.72 2.68
C LEU A 289 -13.37 5.75 3.79
N ASP A 290 -12.38 5.97 4.67
CA ASP A 290 -12.46 6.94 5.75
C ASP A 290 -12.72 8.36 5.22
N PHE A 291 -12.05 8.73 4.12
CA PHE A 291 -12.27 10.02 3.48
C PHE A 291 -13.74 10.23 3.09
N TRP A 292 -14.36 9.23 2.45
CA TRP A 292 -15.73 9.37 1.99
C TRP A 292 -16.75 9.33 3.13
N ASP A 293 -16.49 8.55 4.17
CA ASP A 293 -17.39 8.52 5.34
C ASP A 293 -17.46 9.90 6.01
N ILE A 294 -16.31 10.55 6.22
CA ILE A 294 -16.25 11.91 6.78
C ILE A 294 -16.80 12.95 5.81
N ALA A 295 -16.43 12.85 4.53
CA ALA A 295 -16.85 13.82 3.53
C ALA A 295 -18.37 13.79 3.33
N ASP A 296 -19.04 12.64 3.47
CA ASP A 296 -20.48 12.51 3.31
C ASP A 296 -21.27 13.00 4.54
N ASP A 297 -20.69 12.88 5.73
CA ASP A 297 -21.26 13.41 6.97
C ASP A 297 -21.24 14.94 7.03
N LEU A 298 -20.32 15.58 6.30
CA LEU A 298 -20.25 17.02 6.11
C LEU A 298 -21.20 17.47 4.97
N ASN A 299 -22.50 17.51 5.27
CA ASN A 299 -23.55 18.12 4.44
C ASN A 299 -24.14 19.38 5.07
#